data_AF-A0A524PIP4-F1
#
_entry.id   AF-A0A524PIP4-F1
#
_cell.length_a   1.000
_cell.length_b   1.000
_cell.length_c   1.000
_cell.angle_alpha   90.00
_cell.angle_beta   90.00
_cell.angle_gamma   90.00
#
_symmetry.space_group_name_H-M   'P 1'
#
loop_
_entity.id
_entity.type
_entity.pdbx_description
1 polymer ?
#
loop_
_entity_poly.entity_id
_entity_poly.type
_entity_poly.pdbx_seq_one_letter_code
_entity_poly.pdbx_strand_id
1 'polypeptide(L)'
;MAGVLADLSADPTTPEQFYGLVHQDVSRLSKKGVMHFEIGTNPNVQQYGFGRSWKDGAAFASWFLEIIKKLRADNENAQFGFPGLSPGEDIPGWQSNHTRFLSEAEPAIAGSDWVGIHAYWVDAFGMHASMGGRIYDSYRHRFPDKVLFITEFNNPSTRLSSKQRAVQYHEYLQMLGDEEEIEAAFMYALSADNEALSFTLNREGQDVDEWLDVLRSSNT
;
A
#
# COMPACT_ATOMS: atom_id res chain seq x y z
N MET A 1 6.78 4.24 7.21
CA MET A 1 6.72 3.45 5.97
C MET A 1 6.78 4.40 4.78
N ALA A 2 7.34 3.99 3.65
CA ALA A 2 7.33 4.75 2.40
C ALA A 2 6.76 3.91 1.24
N GLY A 3 5.88 4.49 0.43
CA GLY A 3 5.45 3.89 -0.82
C GLY A 3 6.50 4.08 -1.91
N VAL A 4 6.81 3.02 -2.65
CA VAL A 4 7.77 3.02 -3.75
C VAL A 4 6.98 2.89 -5.04
N LEU A 5 6.73 4.03 -5.67
CA LEU A 5 5.86 4.15 -6.83
C LEU A 5 6.66 4.58 -8.07
N ALA A 6 6.20 4.12 -9.23
CA ALA A 6 6.62 4.61 -10.53
C ALA A 6 5.36 4.76 -11.40
N ASP A 7 5.42 5.63 -12.41
CA ASP A 7 4.38 5.68 -13.41
C ASP A 7 4.41 4.41 -14.26
N LEU A 8 3.40 3.57 -14.11
CA LEU A 8 3.21 2.32 -14.84
C LEU A 8 2.10 2.42 -15.88
N SER A 9 1.58 3.64 -16.14
CA SER A 9 0.37 3.88 -16.92
C SER A 9 0.60 3.92 -18.44
N ALA A 10 1.84 4.07 -18.91
CA ALA A 10 2.18 4.21 -20.32
C ALA A 10 2.65 2.87 -20.94
N ASP A 11 3.93 2.54 -20.73
CA ASP A 11 4.60 1.39 -21.35
C ASP A 11 4.79 0.22 -20.37
N PRO A 12 4.84 -1.04 -20.85
CA PRO A 12 5.22 -2.19 -20.02
C PRO A 12 6.58 -1.93 -19.37
N THR A 13 6.63 -2.05 -18.04
CA THR A 13 7.82 -1.76 -17.25
C THR A 13 8.42 -3.07 -16.74
N THR A 14 9.67 -3.34 -17.08
CA THR A 14 10.41 -4.51 -16.58
C THR A 14 10.89 -4.30 -15.13
N PRO A 15 11.28 -5.38 -14.42
CA PRO A 15 11.89 -5.26 -13.09
C PRO A 15 13.11 -4.33 -13.07
N GLU A 16 14.00 -4.44 -14.07
CA GLU A 16 15.18 -3.58 -14.22
C GLU A 16 14.81 -2.11 -14.39
N GLN A 17 13.82 -1.80 -15.22
CA GLN A 17 13.36 -0.43 -15.45
C GLN A 17 12.77 0.15 -14.17
N PHE A 18 11.91 -0.58 -13.48
CA PHE A 18 11.32 -0.13 -12.22
C PHE A 18 12.40 0.10 -11.15
N TYR A 19 13.31 -0.86 -10.96
CA TYR A 19 14.44 -0.71 -10.04
C TYR A 19 15.27 0.53 -10.37
N GLY A 20 15.60 0.76 -11.64
CA GLY A 20 16.36 1.93 -12.09
C GLY A 20 15.68 3.27 -11.76
N LEU A 21 14.34 3.29 -11.68
CA LEU A 21 13.58 4.49 -11.33
C LEU A 21 13.59 4.81 -9.82
N VAL A 22 13.70 3.79 -8.97
CA VAL A 22 13.38 3.93 -7.53
C VAL A 22 14.55 3.65 -6.59
N HIS A 23 15.58 2.92 -7.03
CA HIS A 23 16.60 2.39 -6.11
C HIS A 23 17.36 3.48 -5.35
N GLN A 24 17.61 4.63 -5.98
CA GLN A 24 18.33 5.74 -5.35
C GLN A 24 17.51 6.35 -4.20
N ASP A 25 16.21 6.51 -4.38
CA ASP A 25 15.32 7.04 -3.35
C ASP A 25 15.14 6.06 -2.20
N VAL A 26 14.94 4.77 -2.49
CA VAL A 26 14.91 3.73 -1.46
C VAL A 26 16.20 3.76 -0.64
N SER A 27 17.36 3.85 -1.30
CA SER A 27 18.67 3.89 -0.64
C SER A 27 18.88 5.14 0.22
N ARG A 28 18.43 6.29 -0.28
CA ARG A 28 18.48 7.56 0.45
C ARG A 28 17.59 7.54 1.68
N LEU A 29 16.35 7.06 1.55
CA LEU A 29 15.39 6.96 2.65
C LEU A 29 15.80 5.91 3.70
N SER A 30 16.33 4.79 3.25
CA SER A 30 16.87 3.72 4.11
C SER A 30 17.99 4.26 5.01
N LYS A 31 18.97 5.00 4.44
CA LYS A 31 20.05 5.67 5.20
C LYS A 31 19.53 6.71 6.19
N LYS A 32 18.31 7.22 5.99
CA LYS A 32 17.64 8.18 6.88
C LYS A 32 16.78 7.52 7.95
N GLY A 33 16.75 6.18 7.99
CA GLY A 33 16.06 5.39 9.02
C GLY A 33 14.70 4.85 8.60
N VAL A 34 14.27 5.05 7.34
CA VAL A 34 13.04 4.41 6.86
C VAL A 34 13.29 2.92 6.69
N MET A 35 12.56 2.09 7.45
CA MET A 35 12.72 0.63 7.39
C MET A 35 11.72 -0.05 6.43
N HIS A 36 10.46 0.40 6.41
CA HIS A 36 9.38 -0.27 5.68
C HIS A 36 9.09 0.40 4.33
N PHE A 37 9.14 -0.37 3.24
CA PHE A 37 8.90 0.10 1.87
C PHE A 37 7.83 -0.74 1.17
N GLU A 38 6.73 -0.12 0.75
CA GLU A 38 5.69 -0.77 -0.06
C GLU A 38 6.09 -0.71 -1.54
N ILE A 39 6.17 -1.84 -2.24
CA ILE A 39 6.56 -1.83 -3.66
C ILE A 39 5.33 -1.82 -4.56
N GLY A 40 5.05 -0.65 -5.14
CA GLY A 40 3.89 -0.41 -6.00
C GLY A 40 2.61 -0.12 -5.21
N THR A 41 1.47 -0.11 -5.92
CA THR A 41 0.12 0.02 -5.35
C THR A 41 -0.87 -0.66 -6.28
N ASN A 42 -1.93 -1.26 -5.74
CA ASN A 42 -3.07 -1.81 -6.50
C ASN A 42 -2.66 -2.60 -7.76
N PRO A 43 -1.73 -3.57 -7.67
CA PRO A 43 -1.16 -4.24 -8.85
C PRO A 43 -2.18 -5.04 -9.66
N ASN A 44 -3.38 -5.26 -9.13
CA ASN A 44 -4.49 -5.88 -9.84
C ASN A 44 -5.29 -4.90 -10.71
N VAL A 45 -4.89 -3.63 -10.84
CA VAL A 45 -5.57 -2.60 -11.63
C VAL A 45 -4.69 -2.08 -12.77
N GLN A 46 -5.31 -1.81 -13.93
CA GLN A 46 -4.64 -1.50 -15.19
C GLN A 46 -3.76 -0.25 -15.12
N GLN A 47 -4.22 0.78 -14.41
CA GLN A 47 -3.45 2.02 -14.22
C GLN A 47 -2.09 1.76 -13.53
N TYR A 48 -2.00 0.70 -12.73
CA TYR A 48 -0.81 0.35 -11.96
C TYR A 48 -0.05 -0.87 -12.52
N GLY A 49 -0.33 -1.26 -13.76
CA GLY A 49 0.47 -2.25 -14.50
C GLY A 49 -0.27 -3.54 -14.88
N PHE A 50 -1.46 -3.80 -14.34
CA PHE A 50 -2.24 -4.99 -14.71
C PHE A 50 -2.61 -4.99 -16.20
N GLY A 51 -2.47 -6.13 -16.86
CA GLY A 51 -2.69 -6.29 -18.30
C GLY A 51 -1.65 -5.61 -19.19
N ARG A 52 -0.67 -4.90 -18.61
CA ARG A 52 0.41 -4.19 -19.32
C ARG A 52 1.78 -4.74 -18.96
N SER A 53 2.22 -4.53 -17.72
CA SER A 53 3.53 -5.00 -17.20
C SER A 53 3.46 -6.46 -16.76
N TRP A 54 2.30 -6.90 -16.29
CA TRP A 54 2.00 -8.29 -15.96
C TRP A 54 0.55 -8.61 -16.33
N LYS A 55 0.27 -9.88 -16.64
CA LYS A 55 -1.05 -10.34 -17.09
C LYS A 55 -1.94 -10.88 -15.96
N ASP A 56 -1.34 -11.31 -14.85
CA ASP A 56 -2.00 -12.00 -13.74
C ASP A 56 -1.12 -11.89 -12.47
N GLY A 57 -1.60 -12.43 -11.33
CA GLY A 57 -0.86 -12.33 -10.07
C GLY A 57 0.46 -13.11 -10.07
N ALA A 58 0.56 -14.19 -10.85
CA ALA A 58 1.78 -15.00 -10.95
C ALA A 58 2.89 -14.29 -11.74
N ALA A 59 2.51 -13.61 -12.82
CA ALA A 59 3.43 -12.74 -13.57
C ALA A 59 3.86 -11.53 -12.72
N PHE A 60 2.93 -10.93 -11.95
CA PHE A 60 3.29 -9.90 -10.98
C PHE A 60 4.27 -10.43 -9.93
N ALA A 61 4.06 -11.64 -9.41
CA ALA A 61 4.93 -12.19 -8.39
C ALA A 61 6.38 -12.36 -8.88
N SER A 62 6.57 -12.88 -10.10
CA SER A 62 7.89 -12.97 -10.72
C SER A 62 8.54 -11.58 -10.85
N TRP A 63 7.78 -10.61 -11.36
CA TRP A 63 8.23 -9.22 -11.53
C TRP A 63 8.66 -8.57 -10.20
N PHE A 64 7.83 -8.72 -9.17
CA PHE A 64 8.04 -8.16 -7.83
C PHE A 64 9.26 -8.77 -7.14
N LEU A 65 9.41 -10.11 -7.21
CA LEU A 65 10.51 -10.83 -6.57
C LEU A 65 11.88 -10.41 -7.13
N GLU A 66 11.96 -10.12 -8.43
CA GLU A 66 13.18 -9.60 -9.05
C GLU A 66 13.55 -8.20 -8.53
N ILE A 67 12.56 -7.32 -8.31
CA ILE A 67 12.77 -5.98 -7.76
C ILE A 67 13.25 -6.06 -6.32
N ILE A 68 12.53 -6.76 -5.44
CA ILE A 68 12.92 -6.81 -4.02
C ILE A 68 14.28 -7.48 -3.82
N LYS A 69 14.65 -8.46 -4.68
CA LYS A 69 15.98 -9.07 -4.66
C LYS A 69 17.08 -8.03 -4.88
N LYS A 70 16.90 -7.13 -5.85
CA LYS A 70 17.86 -6.06 -6.15
C LYS A 70 17.86 -5.01 -5.04
N LEU A 71 16.69 -4.55 -4.61
CA LEU A 71 16.57 -3.53 -3.56
C LEU A 71 17.17 -3.99 -2.23
N ARG A 72 16.96 -5.25 -1.83
CA ARG A 72 17.58 -5.84 -0.62
C ARG A 72 19.10 -5.89 -0.71
N ALA A 73 19.66 -6.19 -1.89
CA ALA A 73 21.11 -6.21 -2.07
C ALA A 73 21.76 -4.84 -1.82
N ASP A 74 21.02 -3.75 -2.06
CA ASP A 74 21.48 -2.38 -1.83
C ASP A 74 21.11 -1.84 -0.44
N ASN A 75 20.20 -2.52 0.29
CA ASN A 75 19.56 -2.00 1.50
C ASN A 75 19.33 -3.10 2.54
N GLU A 76 20.39 -3.46 3.27
CA GLU A 76 20.39 -4.59 4.22
C GLU A 76 19.32 -4.50 5.32
N ASN A 77 19.00 -3.29 5.79
CA ASN A 77 18.03 -3.07 6.87
C ASN A 77 16.61 -2.75 6.39
N ALA A 78 16.38 -2.70 5.08
CA ALA A 78 15.07 -2.37 4.53
C ALA A 78 14.16 -3.61 4.44
N GLN A 79 12.90 -3.43 4.83
CA GLN A 79 11.84 -4.41 4.77
C GLN A 79 10.85 -4.05 3.66
N PHE A 80 10.64 -4.97 2.73
CA PHE A 80 9.89 -4.76 1.50
C PHE A 80 8.54 -5.47 1.56
N GLY A 81 7.48 -4.68 1.43
CA GLY A 81 6.10 -5.13 1.55
C GLY A 81 5.44 -5.44 0.22
N PHE A 82 4.59 -6.45 0.23
CA PHE A 82 3.62 -6.67 -0.84
C PHE A 82 2.59 -5.54 -0.82
N PRO A 83 2.24 -4.91 -1.95
CA PRO A 83 1.34 -3.77 -1.97
C PRO A 83 -0.12 -4.16 -1.74
N GLY A 84 -0.91 -3.23 -1.21
CA GLY A 84 -2.37 -3.41 -1.14
C GLY A 84 -3.03 -3.60 -2.51
N LEU A 85 -4.01 -4.50 -2.57
CA LEU A 85 -4.81 -4.77 -3.77
C LEU A 85 -6.08 -3.91 -3.77
N SER A 86 -6.54 -3.49 -4.95
CA SER A 86 -7.86 -2.89 -5.09
C SER A 86 -8.92 -3.96 -4.83
N PRO A 87 -9.76 -3.83 -3.79
CA PRO A 87 -10.76 -4.85 -3.48
C PRO A 87 -11.86 -4.88 -4.55
N GLY A 88 -12.53 -6.03 -4.65
CA GLY A 88 -13.66 -6.24 -5.56
C GLY A 88 -13.41 -7.25 -6.67
N GLU A 89 -14.40 -7.33 -7.56
CA GLU A 89 -14.51 -8.35 -8.60
C GLU A 89 -13.69 -8.04 -9.85
N ASP A 90 -13.72 -8.98 -10.81
CA ASP A 90 -13.18 -8.74 -12.14
C ASP A 90 -13.94 -7.63 -12.86
N ILE A 91 -13.20 -6.66 -13.39
CA ILE A 91 -13.69 -5.65 -14.32
C ILE A 91 -12.89 -5.82 -15.61
N PRO A 92 -13.48 -6.36 -16.69
CA PRO A 92 -12.75 -6.67 -17.92
C PRO A 92 -11.91 -5.50 -18.43
N GLY A 93 -10.62 -5.74 -18.63
CA GLY A 93 -9.65 -4.75 -19.11
C GLY A 93 -9.20 -3.71 -18.08
N TRP A 94 -9.75 -3.73 -16.87
CA TRP A 94 -9.48 -2.71 -15.84
C TRP A 94 -8.92 -3.29 -14.55
N GLN A 95 -9.56 -4.33 -13.98
CA GLN A 95 -9.19 -4.88 -12.68
C GLN A 95 -9.35 -6.41 -12.68
N SER A 96 -8.38 -7.11 -12.10
CA SER A 96 -8.55 -8.51 -11.71
C SER A 96 -9.23 -8.60 -10.34
N ASN A 97 -10.11 -9.59 -10.16
CA ASN A 97 -10.61 -10.01 -8.86
C ASN A 97 -9.43 -10.17 -7.89
N HIS A 98 -9.50 -9.47 -6.76
CA HIS A 98 -8.42 -9.40 -5.79
C HIS A 98 -8.12 -10.76 -5.15
N THR A 99 -9.12 -11.57 -4.81
CA THR A 99 -8.92 -12.90 -4.22
C THR A 99 -8.18 -13.84 -5.18
N ARG A 100 -8.53 -13.81 -6.47
CA ARG A 100 -7.78 -14.57 -7.49
C ARG A 100 -6.36 -14.07 -7.61
N PHE A 101 -6.18 -12.75 -7.77
CA PHE A 101 -4.86 -12.14 -7.93
C PHE A 101 -3.96 -12.44 -6.73
N LEU A 102 -4.49 -12.31 -5.51
CA LEU A 102 -3.79 -12.64 -4.27
C LEU A 102 -3.35 -14.10 -4.24
N SER A 103 -4.18 -15.01 -4.78
CA SER A 103 -3.85 -16.42 -4.85
C SER A 103 -2.74 -16.74 -5.83
N GLU A 104 -2.76 -16.09 -6.98
CA GLU A 104 -1.72 -16.24 -8.00
C GLU A 104 -0.41 -15.57 -7.56
N ALA A 105 -0.49 -14.51 -6.76
CA ALA A 105 0.65 -13.73 -6.28
C ALA A 105 1.29 -14.25 -4.97
N GLU A 106 0.85 -15.41 -4.48
CA GLU A 106 1.33 -16.01 -3.23
C GLU A 106 2.87 -16.11 -3.12
N PRO A 107 3.65 -16.42 -4.19
CA PRO A 107 5.10 -16.40 -4.11
C PRO A 107 5.70 -15.02 -3.75
N ALA A 108 5.09 -13.92 -4.22
CA ALA A 108 5.55 -12.57 -3.85
C ALA A 108 5.23 -12.24 -2.40
N ILE A 109 4.08 -12.67 -1.90
CA ILE A 109 3.71 -12.54 -0.48
C ILE A 109 4.71 -13.31 0.38
N ALA A 110 5.01 -14.56 0.02
CA ALA A 110 6.00 -15.37 0.72
C ALA A 110 7.39 -14.68 0.76
N GLY A 111 7.80 -14.07 -0.35
CA GLY A 111 9.07 -13.33 -0.44
C GLY A 111 9.10 -11.96 0.26
N SER A 112 7.95 -11.33 0.48
CA SER A 112 7.82 -10.03 1.17
C SER A 112 8.04 -10.15 2.68
N ASP A 113 8.48 -9.06 3.32
CA ASP A 113 8.66 -8.99 4.77
C ASP A 113 7.33 -8.74 5.51
N TRP A 114 6.38 -8.09 4.84
CA TRP A 114 5.06 -7.72 5.35
C TRP A 114 4.07 -7.56 4.19
N VAL A 115 2.76 -7.50 4.48
CA VAL A 115 1.70 -7.38 3.47
C VAL A 115 0.86 -6.13 3.70
N GLY A 116 0.77 -5.29 2.68
CA GLY A 116 -0.11 -4.14 2.63
C GLY A 116 -1.54 -4.53 2.26
N ILE A 117 -2.50 -3.85 2.87
CA ILE A 117 -3.92 -4.13 2.74
C ILE A 117 -4.66 -2.81 2.52
N HIS A 118 -5.50 -2.78 1.48
CA HIS A 118 -6.43 -1.69 1.25
C HIS A 118 -7.83 -2.08 1.75
N ALA A 119 -8.39 -1.29 2.66
CA ALA A 119 -9.68 -1.54 3.30
C ALA A 119 -10.68 -0.43 2.96
N TYR A 120 -11.68 -0.74 2.14
CA TYR A 120 -12.70 0.23 1.73
C TYR A 120 -14.11 -0.19 2.15
N TRP A 121 -14.94 0.78 2.52
CA TRP A 121 -16.35 0.56 2.81
C TRP A 121 -17.19 1.76 2.39
N VAL A 122 -18.50 1.60 2.23
CA VAL A 122 -19.40 2.70 1.83
C VAL A 122 -20.42 3.08 2.90
N ASP A 123 -20.59 2.24 3.92
CA ASP A 123 -21.49 2.43 5.05
C ASP A 123 -20.98 1.67 6.30
N ALA A 124 -21.65 1.86 7.43
CA ALA A 124 -21.25 1.23 8.69
C ALA A 124 -21.30 -0.29 8.64
N PHE A 125 -22.23 -0.89 7.87
CA PHE A 125 -22.28 -2.34 7.72
C PHE A 125 -21.05 -2.85 6.96
N GLY A 126 -20.68 -2.19 5.86
CA GLY A 126 -19.48 -2.51 5.09
C GLY A 126 -18.18 -2.32 5.87
N MET A 127 -18.13 -1.37 6.79
CA MET A 127 -16.97 -1.17 7.68
C MET A 127 -16.70 -2.42 8.54
N HIS A 128 -17.76 -3.07 9.01
CA HIS A 128 -17.70 -4.30 9.80
C HIS A 128 -17.69 -5.59 8.96
N ALA A 129 -17.73 -5.48 7.63
CA ALA A 129 -17.79 -6.64 6.74
C ALA A 129 -16.39 -7.15 6.38
N SER A 130 -16.27 -8.47 6.23
CA SER A 130 -15.02 -9.16 5.83
C SER A 130 -14.54 -8.83 4.43
N MET A 131 -15.38 -8.23 3.57
CA MET A 131 -15.01 -7.74 2.24
C MET A 131 -14.89 -6.21 2.19
N GLY A 132 -15.01 -5.55 3.34
CA GLY A 132 -14.92 -4.10 3.48
C GLY A 132 -13.85 -3.70 4.47
N GLY A 133 -14.22 -3.02 5.56
CA GLY A 133 -13.24 -2.53 6.55
C GLY A 133 -12.45 -3.66 7.22
N ARG A 134 -13.01 -4.87 7.31
CA ARG A 134 -12.36 -6.06 7.90
C ARG A 134 -11.72 -7.01 6.89
N ILE A 135 -11.39 -6.54 5.69
CA ILE A 135 -10.75 -7.38 4.66
C ILE A 135 -9.45 -8.04 5.14
N TYR A 136 -8.77 -7.44 6.12
CA TYR A 136 -7.58 -7.98 6.76
C TYR A 136 -7.78 -9.34 7.43
N ASP A 137 -9.01 -9.70 7.85
CA ASP A 137 -9.30 -11.01 8.44
C ASP A 137 -8.96 -12.15 7.46
N SER A 138 -9.22 -11.95 6.17
CA SER A 138 -8.93 -12.94 5.14
C SER A 138 -7.41 -13.11 4.91
N TYR A 139 -6.65 -12.02 5.00
CA TYR A 139 -5.19 -12.03 4.88
C TYR A 139 -4.56 -12.71 6.09
N ARG A 140 -5.02 -12.38 7.30
CA ARG A 140 -4.59 -13.02 8.55
C ARG A 140 -4.80 -14.52 8.52
N HIS A 141 -5.97 -14.98 8.09
CA HIS A 141 -6.24 -16.42 8.00
C HIS A 141 -5.32 -17.13 7.01
N ARG A 142 -5.00 -16.46 5.89
CA ARG A 142 -4.22 -17.04 4.81
C ARG A 142 -2.70 -16.97 5.03
N PHE A 143 -2.23 -15.92 5.67
CA PHE A 143 -0.81 -15.61 5.88
C PHE A 143 -0.53 -15.33 7.36
N PRO A 144 -0.77 -16.30 8.26
CA PRO A 144 -0.71 -16.08 9.71
C PRO A 144 0.69 -15.67 10.21
N ASP A 145 1.75 -15.96 9.46
CA ASP A 145 3.13 -15.62 9.82
C ASP A 145 3.59 -14.27 9.25
N LYS A 146 2.71 -13.53 8.55
CA LYS A 146 3.05 -12.24 7.93
C LYS A 146 2.57 -11.09 8.80
N VAL A 147 3.44 -10.09 8.94
CA VAL A 147 3.04 -8.78 9.47
C VAL A 147 2.11 -8.12 8.45
N LEU A 148 0.97 -7.60 8.93
CA LEU A 148 -0.05 -6.95 8.11
C LEU A 148 -0.10 -5.45 8.41
N PHE A 149 -0.03 -4.63 7.36
CA PHE A 149 -0.26 -3.19 7.43
C PHE A 149 -1.53 -2.84 6.67
N ILE A 150 -2.41 -2.04 7.27
CA ILE A 150 -3.45 -1.35 6.49
C ILE A 150 -2.77 -0.18 5.79
N THR A 151 -2.33 -0.36 4.55
CA THR A 151 -1.60 0.68 3.79
C THR A 151 -2.53 1.70 3.15
N GLU A 152 -3.81 1.38 3.05
CA GLU A 152 -4.85 2.32 2.68
C GLU A 152 -6.18 1.96 3.35
N PHE A 153 -6.86 2.93 3.95
CA PHE A 153 -8.29 2.80 4.24
C PHE A 153 -9.07 4.04 3.82
N ASN A 154 -10.31 3.83 3.38
CA ASN A 154 -11.15 4.91 2.85
C ASN A 154 -12.65 4.54 2.82
N ASN A 155 -13.50 5.54 3.04
CA ASN A 155 -14.90 5.50 2.64
C ASN A 155 -15.16 6.43 1.44
N PRO A 156 -15.23 5.90 0.20
CA PRO A 156 -15.43 6.72 -0.99
C PRO A 156 -16.88 7.16 -1.23
N SER A 157 -17.81 6.85 -0.31
CA SER A 157 -19.23 7.17 -0.48
C SER A 157 -19.46 8.68 -0.56
N THR A 158 -20.05 9.12 -1.67
CA THR A 158 -20.52 10.51 -1.85
C THR A 158 -21.86 10.78 -1.15
N ARG A 159 -22.45 9.75 -0.52
CA ARG A 159 -23.77 9.84 0.12
C ARG A 159 -23.71 10.20 1.60
N LEU A 160 -22.54 10.11 2.22
CA LEU A 160 -22.35 10.44 3.64
C LEU A 160 -22.00 11.90 3.81
N SER A 161 -22.59 12.53 4.83
CA SER A 161 -22.08 13.81 5.33
C SER A 161 -20.69 13.64 5.95
N SER A 162 -19.90 14.72 6.01
CA SER A 162 -18.59 14.71 6.67
C SER A 162 -18.67 14.23 8.12
N LYS A 163 -19.74 14.58 8.83
CA LYS A 163 -19.99 14.11 10.21
C LYS A 163 -20.17 12.59 10.28
N GLN A 164 -20.97 12.01 9.39
CA GLN A 164 -21.17 10.56 9.35
C GLN A 164 -19.87 9.83 8.98
N ARG A 165 -19.08 10.40 8.06
CA ARG A 165 -17.78 9.84 7.68
C ARG A 165 -16.78 9.90 8.84
N ALA A 166 -16.73 11.02 9.57
CA ALA A 166 -15.86 11.17 10.73
C ALA A 166 -16.19 10.17 11.85
N VAL A 167 -17.49 9.93 12.11
CA VAL A 167 -17.92 8.90 13.07
C VAL A 167 -17.41 7.52 12.65
N GLN A 168 -17.56 7.14 11.38
CA GLN A 168 -17.07 5.86 10.89
C GLN A 168 -15.53 5.75 10.96
N TYR A 169 -14.78 6.80 10.60
CA TYR A 169 -13.33 6.74 10.73
C TYR A 169 -12.87 6.65 12.18
N HIS A 170 -13.53 7.34 13.11
CA HIS A 170 -13.24 7.21 14.53
C HIS A 170 -13.49 5.77 15.01
N GLU A 171 -14.65 5.20 14.66
CA GLU A 171 -14.99 3.82 15.01
C GLU A 171 -14.01 2.81 14.39
N TYR A 172 -13.64 3.01 13.12
CA TYR A 172 -12.67 2.13 12.44
C TYR A 172 -11.28 2.19 13.09
N LEU A 173 -10.80 3.37 13.46
CA LEU A 173 -9.53 3.52 14.17
C LEU A 173 -9.57 2.89 15.56
N GLN A 174 -10.71 2.97 16.26
CA GLN A 174 -10.89 2.26 17.53
C GLN A 174 -10.84 0.74 17.33
N MET A 175 -11.54 0.22 16.31
CA MET A 175 -11.49 -1.20 15.97
C MET A 175 -10.06 -1.66 15.70
N LEU A 176 -9.30 -0.92 14.88
CA LEU A 176 -7.90 -1.26 14.59
C LEU A 176 -6.99 -1.15 15.81
N GLY A 177 -7.27 -0.22 16.73
CA GLY A 177 -6.53 -0.09 17.99
C GLY A 177 -6.72 -1.26 18.95
N ASP A 178 -7.83 -2.00 18.81
CA ASP A 178 -8.12 -3.21 19.57
C ASP A 178 -7.52 -4.49 18.90
N GLU A 179 -6.94 -4.37 17.69
CA GLU A 179 -6.36 -5.50 16.94
C GLU A 179 -4.84 -5.59 17.16
N GLU A 180 -4.40 -6.49 18.04
CA GLU A 180 -2.97 -6.68 18.37
C GLU A 180 -2.09 -7.09 17.18
N GLU A 181 -2.68 -7.59 16.09
CA GLU A 181 -1.97 -8.13 14.93
C GLU A 181 -1.86 -7.14 13.76
N ILE A 182 -2.47 -5.96 13.87
CA ILE A 182 -2.30 -4.86 12.91
C ILE A 182 -1.24 -3.90 13.45
N GLU A 183 -0.07 -3.90 12.83
CA GLU A 183 1.07 -3.10 13.30
C GLU A 183 0.89 -1.60 12.99
N ALA A 184 0.25 -1.27 11.86
CA ALA A 184 0.04 0.10 11.44
C ALA A 184 -1.13 0.24 10.47
N ALA A 185 -1.75 1.43 10.48
CA ALA A 185 -2.80 1.82 9.56
C ALA A 185 -2.58 3.22 8.97
N PHE A 186 -2.75 3.33 7.65
CA PHE A 186 -2.52 4.53 6.86
C PHE A 186 -3.79 4.87 6.07
N MET A 187 -4.21 6.13 6.16
CA MET A 187 -5.40 6.62 5.44
C MET A 187 -5.01 7.12 4.05
N TYR A 188 -5.85 6.86 3.03
CA TYR A 188 -5.56 7.22 1.62
C TYR A 188 -5.22 8.70 1.40
N ALA A 189 -5.96 9.59 2.05
CA ALA A 189 -5.74 11.02 2.02
C ALA A 189 -6.40 11.65 3.24
N LEU A 190 -5.61 12.27 4.12
CA LEU A 190 -6.08 12.98 5.31
C LEU A 190 -6.02 14.49 5.09
N SER A 191 -6.80 15.03 4.16
CA SER A 191 -6.89 16.48 4.01
C SER A 191 -7.91 17.05 5.00
N ALA A 192 -7.40 17.79 5.99
CA ALA A 192 -8.19 18.77 6.72
C ALA A 192 -7.69 20.16 6.32
N ASP A 193 -8.36 20.79 5.36
CA ASP A 193 -8.28 22.25 5.27
C ASP A 193 -8.74 22.82 6.63
N ASN A 194 -7.97 23.63 7.33
CA ASN A 194 -7.06 24.68 6.85
C ASN A 194 -5.60 24.58 7.32
N GLU A 195 -5.12 23.46 7.86
CA GLU A 195 -3.73 23.42 8.40
C GLU A 195 -3.15 22.01 8.62
N ALA A 196 -3.75 20.95 8.05
CA ALA A 196 -3.27 19.59 8.27
C ALA A 196 -2.51 19.01 7.06
N LEU A 197 -1.27 18.61 7.31
CA LEU A 197 -0.40 17.94 6.36
C LEU A 197 -0.85 16.48 6.15
N SER A 198 -1.52 16.19 5.04
CA SER A 198 -1.46 14.86 4.43
C SER A 198 -0.24 14.80 3.53
N PHE A 199 0.75 13.99 3.88
CA PHE A 199 1.95 13.81 3.06
C PHE A 199 1.83 12.55 2.21
N THR A 200 1.47 12.72 0.94
CA THR A 200 1.79 11.74 -0.10
C THR A 200 3.11 12.19 -0.72
N LEU A 201 4.18 11.43 -0.52
CA LEU A 201 5.48 11.67 -1.18
C LEU A 201 5.33 11.37 -2.67
N ASN A 202 4.86 12.35 -3.44
CA ASN A 202 4.94 12.34 -4.90
C ASN A 202 6.20 13.10 -5.33
N ARG A 203 6.86 12.63 -6.38
CA ARG A 203 8.09 13.18 -7.00
C ARG A 203 7.90 14.60 -7.58
N GLU A 204 6.83 15.30 -7.26
CA GLU A 204 6.61 16.67 -7.69
C GLU A 204 7.28 17.66 -6.72
N GLY A 205 8.58 17.86 -6.93
CA GLY A 205 9.19 19.18 -6.77
C GLY A 205 9.52 19.70 -5.37
N GLN A 206 9.52 18.88 -4.32
CA GLN A 206 10.00 19.30 -3.00
C GLN A 206 11.19 18.47 -2.51
N ASP A 207 12.20 19.17 -1.99
CA ASP A 207 13.40 18.56 -1.41
C ASP A 207 13.02 17.87 -0.09
N VAL A 208 13.07 16.54 -0.12
CA VAL A 208 12.75 15.67 1.03
C VAL A 208 13.68 15.92 2.21
N ASP A 209 14.82 16.60 1.99
CA ASP A 209 15.81 16.88 3.01
C ASP A 209 15.35 17.99 3.98
N GLU A 210 14.62 19.01 3.54
CA GLU A 210 14.08 20.07 4.42
C GLU A 210 13.06 19.53 5.44
N TRP A 211 12.30 18.49 5.09
CA TRP A 211 11.18 18.02 5.91
C TRP A 211 11.55 17.04 7.00
N LEU A 212 12.62 16.27 6.81
CA LEU A 212 13.10 15.33 7.83
C LEU A 212 13.72 16.04 9.03
N ASP A 213 14.22 17.26 8.86
CA ASP A 213 14.70 18.11 9.95
C ASP A 213 13.53 18.72 10.75
N VAL A 214 12.39 18.98 10.11
CA VAL A 214 11.15 19.41 10.80
C VAL A 214 10.58 18.31 11.70
N LEU A 215 10.57 17.05 11.23
CA LEU A 215 10.09 15.91 12.03
C LEU A 215 11.03 15.55 13.20
N ARG A 216 12.33 15.88 13.09
CA ARG A 216 13.30 15.68 14.17
C ARG A 216 13.27 16.79 15.22
N SER A 217 12.90 18.00 14.85
CA SER A 217 12.83 19.17 15.75
C SER A 217 11.51 19.29 16.53
N SER A 218 10.48 18.52 16.15
CA SER A 218 9.18 18.48 16.84
C SER A 218 9.10 17.41 17.94
N ASN A 219 10.18 16.66 18.18
CA ASN A 219 10.33 15.68 19.27
C ASN A 219 11.26 16.15 20.41
N THR A 220 11.43 17.46 20.58
CA THR A 220 12.06 18.10 21.75
C THR A 220 11.11 19.12 22.36
#